data_AF-A0A7J4P5M0-F1
#
_entry.id   AF-A0A7J4P5M0-F1
#
_cell.length_a   1.000
_cell.length_b   1.000
_cell.length_c   1.000
_cell.angle_alpha   90.00
_cell.angle_beta   90.00
_cell.angle_gamma   90.00
#
_symmetry.space_group_name_H-M   'P 1'
#
loop_
_entity.id
_entity.type
_entity.pdbx_description
1 polymer ?
#
loop_
_entity_poly.entity_id
_entity_poly.type
_entity_poly.pdbx_seq_one_letter_code
_entity_poly.pdbx_strand_id
1 'polypeptide(L)'
;MRTARPGWRFWQGLTPRNLALLLLLVLVIISLFALVDYLAHSLSEEYAVPSYYFRNKVIFGTLIGFAACLLTRNRGLFTRSLAFSSSVSVLLQVRYFLEGYPPDFVVTFLFIHFLILLPVSLLVFRLVGERMWK
;
A
#
# COMPACT_ATOMS: atom_id res chain seq x y z
N MET A 1 5.56 -26.30 -23.00
CA MET A 1 6.27 -25.70 -21.85
C MET A 1 6.70 -24.29 -22.24
N ARG A 2 6.14 -23.24 -21.62
CA ARG A 2 6.53 -21.84 -21.89
C ARG A 2 7.84 -21.57 -21.16
N THR A 3 8.90 -21.32 -21.92
CA THR A 3 10.22 -20.94 -21.40
C THR A 3 10.08 -19.71 -20.50
N ALA A 4 10.61 -19.82 -19.29
CA ALA A 4 10.73 -18.71 -18.35
C ALA A 4 11.53 -17.60 -19.06
N ARG A 5 10.88 -16.46 -19.31
CA ARG A 5 11.56 -15.32 -19.92
C ARG A 5 12.59 -14.79 -18.92
N PRO A 6 13.79 -14.43 -19.37
CA PRO A 6 14.91 -14.09 -18.49
C PRO A 6 14.64 -12.84 -17.64
N GLY A 7 15.11 -12.88 -16.39
CA GLY A 7 14.84 -11.87 -15.35
C GLY A 7 15.35 -10.46 -15.64
N TRP A 8 16.16 -10.24 -16.68
CA TRP A 8 16.65 -8.89 -17.03
C TRP A 8 15.55 -7.93 -17.49
N ARG A 9 14.42 -8.44 -18.02
CA ARG A 9 13.23 -7.63 -18.31
C ARG A 9 12.60 -7.00 -17.06
N PHE A 10 12.92 -7.50 -15.87
CA PHE A 10 12.49 -6.90 -14.61
C PHE A 10 13.24 -5.61 -14.28
N TRP A 11 14.33 -5.23 -14.94
CA TRP A 11 15.01 -3.95 -14.65
C TRP A 11 14.84 -2.90 -15.74
N GLN A 12 14.35 -3.30 -16.92
CA GLN A 12 14.06 -2.38 -18.01
C GLN A 12 12.96 -1.38 -17.64
N GLY A 13 13.13 -0.10 -17.98
CA GLY A 13 12.16 0.97 -17.69
C GLY A 13 12.26 1.61 -16.29
N LEU A 14 13.15 1.11 -15.41
CA LEU A 14 13.44 1.75 -14.11
C LEU A 14 14.42 2.90 -14.29
N THR A 15 13.88 4.05 -14.64
CA THR A 15 14.63 5.31 -14.56
C THR A 15 14.46 5.92 -13.16
N PRO A 16 15.43 6.70 -12.65
CA PRO A 16 15.28 7.43 -11.40
C PRO A 16 14.01 8.29 -11.36
N ARG A 17 13.66 8.89 -12.50
CA ARG A 17 12.41 9.65 -12.67
C ARG A 17 11.17 8.78 -12.43
N ASN A 18 11.09 7.60 -13.07
CA ASN A 18 9.94 6.71 -12.92
C ASN A 18 9.83 6.17 -11.48
N LEU A 19 10.96 5.88 -10.83
CA LEU A 19 11.01 5.49 -9.43
C LEU A 19 10.52 6.62 -8.51
N ALA A 20 10.95 7.86 -8.74
CA ALA A 20 10.51 9.01 -7.96
C ALA A 20 9.00 9.28 -8.14
N LEU A 21 8.48 9.19 -9.37
CA LEU A 21 7.05 9.31 -9.65
C LEU A 21 6.24 8.20 -8.97
N LEU A 22 6.76 6.96 -8.99
CA LEU A 22 6.14 5.84 -8.30
C LEU A 22 6.11 6.07 -6.78
N LEU A 23 7.22 6.51 -6.20
CA LEU A 23 7.31 6.81 -4.78
C LEU A 23 6.32 7.91 -4.39
N LEU A 24 6.26 8.99 -5.17
CA LEU A 24 5.32 10.09 -4.95
C LEU A 24 3.86 9.61 -5.04
N LEU A 25 3.55 8.79 -6.04
CA LEU A 25 2.21 8.21 -6.21
C LEU A 25 1.80 7.39 -4.98
N VAL A 26 2.69 6.50 -4.52
CA VAL A 26 2.44 5.67 -3.33
C VAL A 26 2.28 6.55 -2.09
N LEU A 27 3.15 7.53 -1.90
CA LEU A 27 3.07 8.47 -0.77
C LEU A 27 1.72 9.19 -0.75
N VAL A 28 1.20 9.63 -1.91
CA VAL A 28 -0.11 10.26 -2.01
C VAL A 28 -1.23 9.29 -1.61
N ILE A 29 -1.24 8.05 -2.15
CA ILE A 29 -2.24 7.03 -1.80
C ILE A 29 -2.24 6.79 -0.28
N ILE A 30 -1.07 6.57 0.30
CA ILE A 30 -0.92 6.26 1.72
C ILE A 30 -1.28 7.45 2.59
N SER A 31 -0.95 8.68 2.18
CA SER A 31 -1.31 9.90 2.93
C SER A 31 -2.82 10.13 2.94
N LEU A 32 -3.50 9.94 1.81
CA LEU A 32 -4.96 10.03 1.73
C LEU A 32 -5.62 8.95 2.60
N PHE A 33 -5.11 7.72 2.53
CA PHE A 33 -5.57 6.63 3.39
C PHE A 33 -5.35 6.94 4.88
N ALA A 34 -4.17 7.43 5.27
CA ALA A 34 -3.86 7.81 6.64
C ALA A 34 -4.73 8.99 7.13
N LEU A 35 -5.11 9.91 6.26
CA LEU A 35 -6.03 11.00 6.59
C LEU A 35 -7.45 10.49 6.88
N VAL A 36 -7.98 9.60 6.03
CA VAL A 36 -9.31 8.99 6.26
C VAL A 36 -9.32 8.20 7.57
N ASP A 37 -8.27 7.43 7.80
CA ASP A 37 -8.08 6.66 9.02
C ASP A 37 -7.92 7.55 10.27
N TYR A 38 -7.20 8.67 10.16
CA TYR A 38 -7.12 9.68 11.21
C TYR A 38 -8.49 10.24 11.61
N LEU A 39 -9.31 10.58 10.62
CA LEU A 39 -10.66 11.08 10.87
C LEU A 39 -11.51 9.99 11.55
N ALA A 40 -11.42 8.73 11.10
CA ALA A 40 -12.17 7.63 11.71
C ALA A 40 -11.79 7.42 13.19
N HIS A 41 -10.49 7.44 13.51
CA HIS A 41 -9.99 7.30 14.89
C HIS A 41 -10.23 8.54 15.75
N SER A 42 -10.41 9.73 15.15
CA SER A 42 -10.73 10.96 15.87
C SER A 42 -12.21 11.05 16.25
N LEU A 43 -13.08 10.25 15.62
CA LEU A 43 -14.52 10.24 15.83
C LEU A 43 -15.00 9.15 16.82
N SER A 44 -14.10 8.28 17.29
CA SER A 44 -14.40 7.20 18.23
C SER A 44 -13.35 7.11 19.32
N GLU A 45 -13.76 7.27 20.58
CA GLU A 45 -12.87 7.09 21.73
C GLU A 45 -12.39 5.63 21.87
N GLU A 46 -13.23 4.65 21.49
CA GLU A 46 -12.90 3.22 21.53
C GLU A 46 -11.71 2.89 20.62
N TYR A 47 -11.59 3.60 19.50
CA TYR A 47 -10.51 3.41 18.54
C TYR A 47 -9.47 4.52 18.61
N ALA A 48 -9.38 5.28 19.70
CA ALA A 48 -8.36 6.31 19.81
C ALA A 48 -6.95 5.71 19.75
N VAL A 49 -6.08 6.31 18.93
CA VAL A 49 -4.68 5.90 18.76
C VAL A 49 -3.74 7.08 18.97
N PRO A 50 -2.51 6.85 19.48
CA PRO A 50 -1.56 7.92 19.70
C PRO A 50 -1.11 8.55 18.37
N SER A 51 -0.78 9.84 18.38
CA SER A 51 -0.45 10.59 17.15
C SER A 51 0.71 9.99 16.32
N TYR A 52 1.68 9.34 16.97
CA TYR A 52 2.79 8.68 16.28
C TYR A 52 2.32 7.52 15.38
N TYR A 53 1.14 6.95 15.64
CA TYR A 53 0.53 5.87 14.85
C TYR A 53 0.39 6.26 13.37
N PHE A 54 -0.06 7.49 13.09
CA PHE A 54 -0.24 7.98 11.73
C PHE A 54 1.07 8.29 11.02
N ARG A 55 2.06 8.85 11.75
CA ARG A 55 3.42 9.03 11.21
C ARG A 55 4.01 7.70 10.78
N ASN A 56 3.86 6.69 11.63
CA ASN A 56 4.29 5.33 11.37
C ASN A 56 3.56 4.71 10.16
N LYS A 57 2.25 4.92 10.06
CA LYS A 57 1.43 4.47 8.92
C LYS A 57 1.93 5.07 7.61
N VAL A 58 2.20 6.37 7.58
CA VAL A 58 2.69 7.04 6.36
C VAL A 58 4.06 6.52 5.95
N ILE A 59 5.02 6.46 6.88
CA ILE A 59 6.40 6.02 6.57
C ILE A 59 6.40 4.57 6.10
N PHE A 60 5.88 3.65 6.92
CA PHE A 60 5.97 2.22 6.63
C PHE A 60 5.01 1.82 5.52
N GLY A 61 3.81 2.38 5.47
CA GLY A 61 2.87 2.16 4.36
C GLY A 61 3.46 2.59 3.02
N THR A 62 4.20 3.71 2.99
CA THR A 62 4.87 4.16 1.76
C THR A 62 5.97 3.19 1.34
N LEU A 63 6.83 2.77 2.27
CA LEU A 63 7.92 1.82 1.96
C LEU A 63 7.39 0.46 1.50
N ILE A 64 6.41 -0.09 2.22
CA ILE A 64 5.76 -1.36 1.90
C ILE A 64 5.03 -1.27 0.56
N GLY A 65 4.23 -0.23 0.36
CA GLY A 65 3.49 0.00 -0.87
C GLY A 65 4.40 0.17 -2.08
N PHE A 66 5.51 0.89 -1.91
CA PHE A 66 6.52 1.08 -2.96
C PHE A 66 7.16 -0.25 -3.35
N ALA A 67 7.58 -1.06 -2.37
CA ALA A 67 8.11 -2.39 -2.60
C ALA A 67 7.08 -3.30 -3.31
N ALA A 68 5.82 -3.31 -2.85
CA ALA A 68 4.75 -4.08 -3.47
C ALA A 68 4.54 -3.70 -4.93
N CYS A 69 4.50 -2.40 -5.24
CA CYS A 69 4.41 -1.89 -6.61
C CYS A 69 5.60 -2.32 -7.47
N LEU A 70 6.83 -2.23 -6.95
CA LEU A 70 8.03 -2.65 -7.68
C LEU A 70 8.00 -4.15 -8.00
N LEU A 71 7.63 -4.99 -7.04
CA LEU A 71 7.56 -6.45 -7.22
C LEU A 71 6.46 -6.88 -8.21
N THR A 72 5.42 -6.06 -8.38
CA THR A 72 4.22 -6.39 -9.18
C THR A 72 4.04 -5.50 -10.42
N ARG A 73 5.04 -4.68 -10.76
CA ARG A 73 5.01 -3.77 -11.92
C ARG A 73 4.76 -4.45 -13.27
N ASN A 74 5.16 -5.71 -13.42
CA ASN A 74 5.00 -6.48 -14.65
C ASN A 74 3.74 -7.36 -14.62
N ARG A 75 2.90 -7.18 -13.59
CA ARG A 75 1.62 -7.87 -13.42
C ARG A 75 0.47 -6.94 -13.84
N GLY A 76 -0.67 -7.56 -14.13
CA GLY A 76 -1.89 -6.82 -14.48
C GLY A 76 -2.38 -5.94 -13.33
N LEU A 77 -3.21 -4.96 -13.69
CA LEU A 77 -3.80 -3.98 -12.77
C LEU A 77 -4.33 -4.63 -11.48
N PHE A 78 -5.19 -5.64 -11.62
CA PHE A 78 -5.83 -6.30 -10.49
C PHE A 78 -4.82 -6.96 -9.53
N THR A 79 -3.86 -7.73 -10.07
CA THR A 79 -2.82 -8.38 -9.25
C THR A 79 -1.97 -7.35 -8.51
N ARG A 80 -1.68 -6.20 -9.13
CA ARG A 80 -0.91 -5.13 -8.51
C ARG A 80 -1.69 -4.45 -7.38
N SER A 81 -2.94 -4.08 -7.61
CA SER A 81 -3.82 -3.50 -6.58
C SER A 81 -4.02 -4.46 -5.42
N LEU A 82 -4.25 -5.75 -5.70
CA LEU A 82 -4.38 -6.78 -4.68
C LEU A 82 -3.11 -6.89 -3.85
N ALA A 83 -1.95 -7.02 -4.49
CA ALA A 83 -0.66 -7.13 -3.79
C ALA A 83 -0.31 -5.88 -2.99
N PHE A 84 -0.59 -4.68 -3.52
CA PHE A 84 -0.40 -3.43 -2.81
C PHE A 84 -1.26 -3.38 -1.54
N SER A 85 -2.58 -3.60 -1.70
CA SER A 85 -3.54 -3.57 -0.61
C SER A 85 -3.21 -4.61 0.46
N SER A 86 -3.00 -5.87 0.06
CA SER A 86 -2.69 -6.95 1.00
C SER A 86 -1.38 -6.70 1.74
N SER A 87 -0.32 -6.27 1.05
CA SER A 87 0.99 -6.07 1.69
C SER A 87 0.94 -4.93 2.70
N VAL A 88 0.35 -3.79 2.34
CA VAL A 88 0.24 -2.63 3.23
C VAL A 88 -0.62 -2.97 4.45
N SER A 89 -1.82 -3.53 4.24
CA SER A 89 -2.73 -3.88 5.33
C SER A 89 -2.12 -4.93 6.26
N VAL A 90 -1.59 -6.04 5.73
CA VAL A 90 -1.04 -7.12 6.55
C VAL A 90 0.19 -6.64 7.32
N LEU A 91 1.17 -6.02 6.67
CA LEU A 91 2.44 -5.70 7.33
C LEU A 91 2.31 -4.56 8.35
N LEU A 92 1.42 -3.59 8.12
CA LEU A 92 1.09 -2.59 9.15
C LEU A 92 0.40 -3.25 10.35
N GLN A 93 -0.52 -4.18 10.11
CA GLN A 93 -1.24 -4.85 11.20
C GLN A 93 -0.38 -5.82 11.99
N VAL A 94 0.52 -6.55 11.32
CA VAL A 94 1.54 -7.35 12.01
C VAL A 94 2.37 -6.46 12.93
N ARG A 95 2.77 -5.27 12.47
CA ARG A 95 3.48 -4.33 13.32
C ARG A 95 2.65 -3.88 14.51
N TYR A 96 1.40 -3.49 14.32
CA TYR A 96 0.55 -3.06 15.44
C TYR A 96 0.27 -4.19 16.44
N PHE A 97 0.13 -5.42 15.96
CA PHE A 97 0.09 -6.60 16.82
C PHE A 97 1.37 -6.72 17.68
N LEU A 98 2.55 -6.53 17.08
CA LEU A 98 3.83 -6.55 17.81
C LEU A 98 4.02 -5.35 18.75
N GLU A 99 3.37 -4.22 18.49
CA GLU A 99 3.32 -3.05 19.38
C GLU A 99 2.36 -3.25 20.57
N GLY A 100 1.62 -4.37 20.62
CA GLY A 100 0.74 -4.74 21.73
C GLY A 100 -0.71 -4.29 21.59
N TYR A 101 -1.16 -3.94 20.38
CA TYR A 101 -2.57 -3.61 20.15
C TYR A 101 -3.47 -4.85 20.29
N PRO A 102 -4.72 -4.69 20.76
CA PRO A 102 -5.66 -5.80 20.91
C PRO A 102 -5.88 -6.58 19.60
N PRO A 103 -5.94 -7.93 19.62
CA PRO A 103 -6.08 -8.73 18.39
C PRO A 103 -7.34 -8.45 17.59
N ASP A 104 -8.45 -8.16 18.27
CA ASP A 104 -9.73 -7.75 17.68
C ASP A 104 -9.62 -6.41 16.94
N PHE A 105 -8.92 -5.44 17.52
CA PHE A 105 -8.56 -4.19 16.84
C PHE A 105 -7.74 -4.48 15.58
N VAL A 106 -6.66 -5.25 15.71
CA VAL A 106 -5.75 -5.58 14.60
C VAL A 106 -6.49 -6.27 13.45
N VAL A 107 -7.34 -7.26 13.75
CA VAL A 107 -8.10 -8.01 12.75
C VAL A 107 -9.17 -7.13 12.10
N THR A 108 -9.90 -6.34 12.89
CA THR A 108 -10.94 -5.44 12.37
C THR A 108 -10.34 -4.42 11.39
N PHE A 109 -9.27 -3.76 11.81
CA PHE A 109 -8.60 -2.78 10.97
C PHE A 109 -7.84 -3.42 9.80
N LEU A 110 -7.39 -4.68 9.89
CA LEU A 110 -6.87 -5.42 8.74
C LEU A 110 -7.89 -5.48 7.60
N PHE A 111 -9.13 -5.87 7.91
CA PHE A 111 -10.19 -5.95 6.92
C PHE A 111 -10.61 -4.59 6.41
N ILE A 112 -10.82 -3.61 7.30
CA ILE A 112 -11.20 -2.24 6.91
C ILE A 112 -10.15 -1.64 5.98
N HIS A 113 -8.87 -1.72 6.37
CA HIS A 113 -7.77 -1.18 5.58
C HIS A 113 -7.67 -1.85 4.22
N PHE A 114 -7.82 -3.18 4.17
CA PHE A 114 -7.78 -3.90 2.90
C PHE A 114 -8.95 -3.50 1.99
N LEU A 115 -10.17 -3.38 2.52
CA LEU A 115 -11.36 -3.01 1.76
C LEU A 115 -11.32 -1.57 1.27
N ILE A 116 -10.60 -0.67 1.94
CA ILE A 116 -10.39 0.72 1.49
C ILE A 116 -9.26 0.78 0.46
N LEU A 117 -8.10 0.17 0.74
CA LEU A 117 -6.91 0.29 -0.11
C LEU A 117 -7.08 -0.41 -1.45
N LEU A 118 -7.85 -1.50 -1.53
CA LEU A 118 -8.08 -2.23 -2.78
C LEU A 118 -8.77 -1.36 -3.85
N PRO A 119 -9.98 -0.79 -3.62
CA PRO A 119 -10.62 0.06 -4.63
C PRO A 119 -9.85 1.35 -4.90
N VAL A 120 -9.22 1.96 -3.88
CA VAL A 120 -8.40 3.16 -4.05
C VAL A 120 -7.20 2.89 -4.95
N SER A 121 -6.43 1.84 -4.68
CA SER A 121 -5.27 1.47 -5.49
C SER A 121 -5.69 1.06 -6.91
N LEU A 122 -6.82 0.38 -7.07
CA LEU A 122 -7.36 0.01 -8.38
C LEU A 122 -7.73 1.24 -9.22
N LEU A 123 -8.43 2.21 -8.61
CA LEU A 123 -8.77 3.46 -9.26
C LEU A 123 -7.51 4.25 -9.65
N VAL A 124 -6.59 4.43 -8.71
CA VAL A 124 -5.37 5.22 -8.95
C VAL A 124 -4.48 4.58 -10.01
N PHE A 125 -4.23 3.28 -9.94
CA PHE A 125 -3.43 2.59 -10.95
C PHE A 125 -4.10 2.59 -12.33
N ARG A 126 -5.44 2.59 -12.39
CA ARG A 126 -6.19 2.74 -13.64
C ARG A 126 -6.04 4.14 -14.22
N LEU A 127 -6.14 5.19 -13.41
CA LEU A 127 -6.03 6.60 -13.83
C LEU A 127 -4.62 6.97 -14.30
N VAL A 128 -3.61 6.46 -13.61
CA VAL A 128 -2.20 6.65 -13.98
C VAL A 128 -1.87 5.95 -15.33
N GLY A 129 -2.67 4.95 -15.70
CA GLY A 129 -2.57 4.23 -16.95
C GLY A 129 -1.32 3.34 -17.03
N GLU A 130 -1.26 2.47 -18.05
CA GLU A 130 -0.12 1.56 -18.25
C GLU A 130 1.21 2.28 -18.59
N ARG A 131 1.17 3.59 -18.90
CA ARG A 131 2.35 4.37 -19.34
C ARG A 131 3.45 4.48 -18.29
N MET A 132 3.12 4.48 -16.99
CA MET A 132 4.14 4.48 -15.94
C MET A 132 4.78 3.10 -15.70
N TRP A 133 4.23 2.05 -16.32
CA TRP A 133 4.52 0.66 -15.96
C TRP A 133 5.07 -0.17 -17.13
N LYS A 134 5.10 0.40 -18.34
CA LYS A 134 5.78 -0.11 -19.54
C LYS A 134 7.17 0.50 -19.64
#